data_AF-A0A8I2H1Z0-F1
#
_entry.id   AF-A0A8I2H1Z0-F1
#
_cell.length_a   1.000
_cell.length_b   1.000
_cell.length_c   1.000
_cell.angle_alpha   90.00
_cell.angle_beta   90.00
_cell.angle_gamma   90.00
#
_symmetry.space_group_name_H-M   'P 1'
#
loop_
_entity.id
_entity.type
_entity.pdbx_description
1 polymer ?
#
loop_
_entity_poly.entity_id
_entity_poly.type
_entity_poly.pdbx_seq_one_letter_code
_entity_poly.pdbx_strand_id
1 'polypeptide(L)'
;MLDIAMLNEFLVEAKAATYVGGGVARAPCRPGAHDIGYERGDWRYLDSYFGRTDFAGQEVVWLADEPVWAMNYFGCVIAPELIDGTAAGAVIKAALSAMYREGRFLGGMEFDHPFGSYIDSSEGGCERFVGHECIMVDGQKAYQLDYRGGLIIP
;
A
#
# COMPACT_ATOMS: atom_id res chain seq x y z
N MET A 1 -8.59 -24.06 4.23
CA MET A 1 -7.57 -23.39 3.39
C MET A 1 -8.12 -22.01 3.11
N LEU A 2 -7.32 -20.96 3.27
CA LEU A 2 -7.78 -19.59 3.02
C LEU A 2 -8.15 -19.44 1.55
N ASP A 3 -9.31 -18.87 1.26
CA ASP A 3 -9.71 -18.53 -0.10
C ASP A 3 -8.97 -17.25 -0.53
N ILE A 4 -8.10 -17.39 -1.53
CA ILE A 4 -7.26 -16.30 -2.04
C ILE A 4 -8.09 -15.22 -2.74
N ALA A 5 -9.22 -15.58 -3.36
CA ALA A 5 -10.10 -14.59 -3.99
C ALA A 5 -10.77 -13.72 -2.91
N MET A 6 -11.24 -14.34 -1.83
CA MET A 6 -11.82 -13.60 -0.70
C MET A 6 -10.78 -12.72 0.01
N LEU A 7 -9.55 -13.19 0.17
CA LEU A 7 -8.45 -12.40 0.72
C LEU A 7 -8.16 -11.18 -0.17
N ASN A 8 -8.05 -11.36 -1.49
CA ASN A 8 -7.81 -10.26 -2.42
C ASN A 8 -8.94 -9.23 -2.38
N GLU A 9 -10.20 -9.68 -2.38
CA GLU A 9 -11.36 -8.79 -2.25
C GLU A 9 -11.29 -7.96 -0.97
N PHE A 10 -11.01 -8.60 0.18
CA PHE A 10 -10.85 -7.90 1.44
C PHE A 10 -9.68 -6.91 1.44
N LEU A 11 -8.54 -7.28 0.86
CA LEU A 11 -7.37 -6.40 0.76
C LEU A 11 -7.68 -5.15 -0.06
N VAL A 12 -8.32 -5.30 -1.21
CA VAL A 12 -8.70 -4.16 -2.08
C VAL A 12 -9.68 -3.24 -1.35
N GLU A 13 -10.69 -3.82 -0.69
CA GLU A 13 -11.65 -3.07 0.11
C GLU A 13 -10.97 -2.30 1.25
N ALA A 14 -10.14 -2.98 2.05
CA ALA A 14 -9.45 -2.40 3.20
C ALA A 14 -8.46 -1.30 2.78
N LYS A 15 -7.67 -1.52 1.73
CA LYS A 15 -6.74 -0.53 1.19
C LYS A 15 -7.45 0.70 0.63
N ALA A 16 -8.57 0.49 -0.06
CA ALA A 16 -9.41 1.59 -0.54
C ALA A 16 -10.04 2.39 0.60
N ALA A 17 -10.40 1.76 1.72
CA ALA A 17 -11.00 2.42 2.88
C ALA A 17 -9.98 3.07 3.84
N THR A 18 -8.68 2.79 3.69
CA THR A 18 -7.63 3.24 4.62
C THR A 18 -6.81 4.38 4.02
N TYR A 19 -5.51 4.20 3.76
CA TYR A 19 -4.63 5.29 3.33
C TYR A 19 -5.19 6.06 2.13
N VAL A 20 -5.72 5.33 1.14
CA VAL A 20 -6.30 5.90 -0.08
C VAL A 20 -7.62 6.63 0.22
N GLY A 21 -8.53 6.02 0.98
CA GLY A 21 -9.85 6.56 1.33
C GLY A 21 -9.86 7.58 2.47
N GLY A 22 -8.72 7.89 3.08
CA GLY A 22 -8.64 8.76 4.25
C GLY A 22 -9.18 8.09 5.52
N GLY A 23 -8.94 6.80 5.68
CA GLY A 23 -9.44 5.98 6.77
C GLY A 23 -9.10 6.50 8.15
N VAL A 24 -9.82 5.96 9.13
CA VAL A 24 -9.79 6.45 10.52
C VAL A 24 -8.47 6.05 11.18
N ALA A 25 -7.73 7.05 11.64
CA ALA A 25 -6.53 6.85 12.44
C ALA A 25 -6.85 6.09 13.73
N ARG A 26 -5.98 5.14 14.09
CA ARG A 26 -6.05 4.37 15.32
C ARG A 26 -4.97 4.82 16.30
N ALA A 27 -5.14 4.44 17.56
CA ALA A 27 -4.09 4.58 18.55
C ALA A 27 -2.87 3.74 18.10
N PRO A 28 -1.66 4.32 18.00
CA PRO A 28 -0.49 3.60 17.53
C PRO A 28 -0.14 2.41 18.43
N CYS A 29 0.01 1.23 17.85
CA CYS A 29 0.46 0.04 18.58
C CYS A 29 1.97 0.09 18.90
N ARG A 30 2.73 0.93 18.18
CA ARG A 30 4.17 1.16 18.37
C ARG A 30 4.45 2.66 18.57
N PRO A 31 5.39 3.05 19.44
CA PRO A 31 5.75 4.46 19.62
C PRO A 31 6.16 5.12 18.30
N GLY A 32 5.51 6.23 17.95
CA GLY A 32 5.81 7.01 16.74
C GLY A 32 5.23 6.44 15.44
N ALA A 33 4.45 5.36 15.49
CA ALA A 33 3.76 4.84 14.32
C ALA A 33 2.50 5.64 13.98
N HIS A 34 2.12 5.58 12.71
CA HIS A 34 0.82 5.95 12.19
C HIS A 34 0.06 4.67 11.89
N ASP A 35 -1.04 4.45 12.60
CA ASP A 35 -1.86 3.25 12.47
C ASP A 35 -3.20 3.61 11.85
N ILE A 36 -3.58 2.91 10.78
CA ILE A 36 -4.87 3.06 10.10
C ILE A 36 -5.42 1.66 9.86
N GLY A 37 -6.65 1.40 10.31
CA GLY A 37 -7.20 0.04 10.27
C GLY A 37 -8.60 -0.02 9.70
N TYR A 38 -8.99 -1.22 9.25
CA TYR A 38 -10.29 -1.53 8.67
C TYR A 38 -10.77 -2.90 9.14
N GLU A 39 -12.09 -3.09 9.23
CA GLU A 39 -12.69 -4.33 9.72
C GLU A 39 -13.98 -4.65 8.93
N ARG A 40 -14.16 -5.92 8.56
CA ARG A 40 -15.39 -6.44 7.95
C ARG A 40 -15.67 -7.86 8.43
N GLY A 41 -16.65 -8.01 9.32
CA GLY A 41 -16.94 -9.31 9.95
C GLY A 41 -15.71 -9.82 10.70
N ASP A 42 -15.29 -11.04 10.41
CA ASP A 42 -14.12 -11.67 11.05
C ASP A 42 -12.77 -11.19 10.50
N TRP A 43 -12.78 -10.36 9.45
CA TRP A 43 -11.58 -9.82 8.84
C TRP A 43 -11.15 -8.52 9.50
N ARG A 44 -9.87 -8.40 9.80
CA ARG A 44 -9.25 -7.17 10.32
C ARG A 44 -7.99 -6.84 9.53
N TYR A 45 -7.78 -5.56 9.27
CA TYR A 45 -6.63 -5.01 8.55
C TYR A 45 -6.01 -3.89 9.38
N LEU A 46 -4.69 -3.84 9.42
CA LEU A 46 -3.93 -2.73 9.98
C LEU A 46 -2.77 -2.39 9.06
N ASP A 47 -2.71 -1.13 8.63
CA ASP A 47 -1.51 -0.51 8.10
C ASP A 47 -0.84 0.29 9.21
N SER A 48 0.42 -0.02 9.50
CA SER A 48 1.21 0.64 10.54
C SER A 48 2.57 1.04 9.99
N TYR A 49 2.83 2.35 9.91
CA TYR A 49 4.04 2.90 9.30
C TYR A 49 4.65 4.05 10.08
N PHE A 50 5.91 4.37 9.76
CA PHE A 50 6.68 5.45 10.36
C PHE A 50 7.17 6.40 9.27
N GLY A 51 7.36 7.68 9.62
CA GLY A 51 7.92 8.66 8.69
C GLY A 51 6.89 9.26 7.74
N ARG A 52 7.37 10.04 6.77
CA ARG A 52 6.52 10.78 5.83
C ARG A 52 7.11 10.79 4.42
N THR A 53 8.34 11.27 4.25
CA THR A 53 9.05 11.29 2.96
C THR A 53 9.87 10.03 2.79
N ASP A 54 10.62 9.66 3.83
CA ASP A 54 11.28 8.38 4.00
C ASP A 54 10.47 7.63 5.04
N PHE A 55 9.92 6.49 4.63
CA PHE A 55 8.95 5.79 5.44
C PHE A 55 9.06 4.28 5.27
N ALA A 56 8.71 3.58 6.35
CA ALA A 56 8.68 2.13 6.40
C ALA A 56 7.39 1.71 7.07
N GLY A 57 6.75 0.67 6.53
CA GLY A 57 5.48 0.21 7.07
C GLY A 57 5.24 -1.28 6.86
N GLN A 58 4.22 -1.74 7.55
CA GLN A 58 3.72 -3.10 7.45
C GLN A 58 2.19 -3.06 7.45
N GLU A 59 1.62 -3.83 6.54
CA GLU A 59 0.22 -4.19 6.53
C GLU A 59 0.06 -5.62 7.03
N VAL A 60 -0.95 -5.86 7.86
CA VAL A 60 -1.30 -7.19 8.35
C VAL A 60 -2.79 -7.40 8.23
N VAL A 61 -3.18 -8.60 7.79
CA VAL A 61 -4.56 -9.07 7.78
C VAL A 61 -4.72 -10.21 8.75
N TRP A 62 -5.76 -10.13 9.57
CA TRP A 62 -6.24 -11.20 10.44
C TRP A 62 -7.59 -11.71 9.97
N LEU A 63 -7.81 -13.01 10.13
CA LEU A 63 -9.11 -13.65 9.96
C LEU A 63 -9.41 -14.46 11.23
N ALA A 64 -10.52 -14.15 11.90
CA ALA A 64 -10.87 -14.75 13.20
C ALA A 64 -9.71 -14.68 14.22
N ASP A 65 -9.09 -13.50 14.29
CA ASP A 65 -7.99 -13.13 15.19
C ASP A 65 -6.63 -13.79 14.91
N GLU A 66 -6.53 -14.64 13.89
CA GLU A 66 -5.27 -15.23 13.44
C GLU A 66 -4.66 -14.44 12.28
N PRO A 67 -3.36 -14.10 12.30
CA PRO A 67 -2.71 -13.41 11.19
C PRO A 67 -2.57 -14.35 9.99
N VAL A 68 -3.14 -13.96 8.85
CA VAL A 68 -3.18 -14.80 7.65
C VAL A 68 -2.36 -14.25 6.49
N TRP A 69 -2.01 -12.96 6.54
CA TRP A 69 -1.27 -12.30 5.46
C TRP A 69 -0.53 -11.07 5.99
N ALA A 70 0.63 -10.76 5.40
CA ALA A 70 1.31 -9.50 5.65
C ALA A 70 2.07 -8.99 4.42
N MET A 71 2.28 -7.68 4.39
CA MET A 71 3.16 -6.98 3.46
C MET A 71 4.03 -5.99 4.22
N ASN A 72 5.29 -5.85 3.82
CA ASN A 72 6.18 -4.80 4.30
C ASN A 72 6.60 -3.93 3.13
N TYR A 73 6.83 -2.65 3.41
CA TYR A 73 7.23 -1.69 2.41
C TYR A 73 8.18 -0.63 2.96
N PHE A 74 9.01 -0.08 2.08
CA PHE A 74 9.84 1.09 2.35
C PHE A 74 9.83 2.02 1.15
N GLY A 75 9.52 3.29 1.37
CA GLY A 75 9.50 4.31 0.33
C GLY A 75 10.32 5.54 0.70
N CYS A 76 10.83 6.23 -0.33
CA CYS A 76 11.53 7.49 -0.16
C CYS A 76 11.29 8.45 -1.34
N VAL A 77 11.24 9.75 -1.03
CA VAL A 77 11.40 10.82 -2.03
C VAL A 77 12.90 10.97 -2.30
N ILE A 78 13.33 10.69 -3.53
CA ILE A 78 14.74 10.68 -3.92
C ILE A 78 15.20 11.97 -4.62
N ALA A 79 14.27 12.77 -5.14
CA ALA A 79 14.53 14.08 -5.75
C ALA A 79 13.56 15.13 -5.15
N PRO A 80 13.81 15.61 -3.91
CA PRO A 80 12.92 16.52 -3.19
C PRO A 80 12.74 17.89 -3.87
N GLU A 81 13.63 18.25 -4.79
CA GLU A 81 13.53 19.42 -5.65
C GLU A 81 12.49 19.26 -6.77
N LEU A 82 12.13 18.02 -7.12
CA LEU A 82 11.14 17.70 -8.17
C LEU A 82 9.75 17.42 -7.59
N ILE A 83 9.69 16.78 -6.42
CA ILE A 83 8.43 16.43 -5.78
C ILE A 83 8.56 16.41 -4.26
N ASP A 84 7.54 16.92 -3.55
CA ASP A 84 7.45 16.79 -2.10
C ASP A 84 6.53 15.62 -1.70
N GLY A 85 6.49 15.29 -0.40
CA GLY A 85 5.66 14.20 0.10
C GLY A 85 4.15 14.41 -0.09
N THR A 86 3.69 15.65 -0.20
CA THR A 86 2.27 15.96 -0.42
C THR A 86 1.88 15.66 -1.86
N ALA A 87 2.69 16.13 -2.82
CA ALA A 87 2.51 15.86 -4.23
C ALA A 87 2.66 14.37 -4.55
N ALA A 88 3.70 13.71 -4.01
CA ALA A 88 3.88 12.26 -4.15
C ALA A 88 2.67 11.49 -3.60
N GLY A 89 2.20 11.84 -2.39
CA GLY A 89 1.02 11.24 -1.80
C GLY A 89 -0.25 11.43 -2.64
N ALA A 90 -0.43 12.59 -3.29
CA ALA A 90 -1.56 12.83 -4.18
C ALA A 90 -1.51 11.93 -5.44
N VAL A 91 -0.34 11.79 -6.06
CA VAL A 91 -0.13 10.89 -7.21
C VAL A 91 -0.44 9.44 -6.81
N ILE A 92 0.16 8.95 -5.72
CA ILE A 92 0.00 7.58 -5.23
C ILE A 92 -1.48 7.30 -4.91
N LYS A 93 -2.16 8.20 -4.19
CA LYS A 93 -3.58 8.02 -3.88
C LYS A 93 -4.45 7.96 -5.13
N ALA A 94 -4.20 8.80 -6.13
CA ALA A 94 -4.94 8.79 -7.39
C ALA A 94 -4.71 7.49 -8.16
N ALA A 95 -3.45 7.05 -8.26
CA ALA A 95 -3.04 5.83 -8.93
C ALA A 95 -3.65 4.59 -8.27
N LEU A 96 -3.45 4.41 -6.96
CA LEU A 96 -3.99 3.27 -6.22
C LEU A 96 -5.53 3.27 -6.22
N SER A 97 -6.18 4.45 -6.17
CA SER A 97 -7.64 4.52 -6.34
C SER A 97 -8.11 3.97 -7.69
N ALA A 98 -7.35 4.22 -8.76
CA ALA A 98 -7.66 3.66 -10.07
C ALA A 98 -7.47 2.15 -10.08
N MET A 99 -6.33 1.66 -9.58
CA MET A 99 -6.02 0.23 -9.50
C MET A 99 -7.06 -0.55 -8.68
N TYR A 100 -7.47 -0.02 -7.51
CA TYR A 100 -8.43 -0.70 -6.65
C TYR A 100 -9.84 -0.79 -7.25
N ARG A 101 -10.23 0.16 -8.13
CA ARG A 101 -11.48 0.05 -8.90
C ARG A 101 -11.47 -1.10 -9.91
N GLU A 102 -10.29 -1.58 -10.28
CA GLU A 102 -10.14 -2.78 -11.12
C GLU A 102 -10.22 -4.08 -10.29
N GLY A 103 -10.41 -4.00 -8.97
CA GLY A 103 -10.56 -5.16 -8.09
C GLY A 103 -9.24 -5.86 -7.74
N ARG A 104 -8.11 -5.16 -7.86
CA ARG A 104 -6.76 -5.69 -7.64
C ARG A 104 -5.86 -4.68 -6.93
N PHE A 105 -4.83 -5.18 -6.27
CA PHE A 105 -3.75 -4.38 -5.67
C PHE A 105 -2.35 -4.77 -6.17
N LEU A 106 -2.28 -5.73 -7.10
CA LEU A 106 -1.07 -6.21 -7.77
C LEU A 106 -1.31 -6.24 -9.28
N GLY A 107 -0.25 -6.49 -10.04
CA GLY A 107 -0.27 -6.65 -11.50
C GLY A 107 0.33 -5.48 -12.26
N GLY A 108 0.96 -4.52 -11.57
CA GLY A 108 1.54 -3.34 -12.20
C GLY A 108 0.50 -2.32 -12.66
N MET A 109 0.94 -1.09 -12.88
CA MET A 109 0.14 -0.03 -13.49
C MET A 109 1.02 1.14 -13.93
N GLU A 110 0.62 1.81 -15.00
CA GLU A 110 1.09 3.17 -15.32
C GLU A 110 -0.07 4.14 -15.16
N PHE A 111 0.19 5.29 -14.53
CA PHE A 111 -0.84 6.30 -14.29
C PHE A 111 -0.27 7.72 -14.34
N ASP A 112 -0.81 8.55 -15.21
CA ASP A 112 -0.40 9.95 -15.34
C ASP A 112 -1.17 10.87 -14.40
N HIS A 113 -0.43 11.71 -13.68
CA HIS A 113 -0.97 12.75 -12.81
C HIS A 113 -0.26 14.09 -13.09
N PRO A 114 -0.89 15.26 -12.88
CA PRO A 114 -0.24 16.56 -13.09
C PRO A 114 1.08 16.80 -12.32
N PHE A 115 1.36 16.01 -11.28
CA PHE A 115 2.62 16.08 -10.52
C PHE A 115 3.68 15.05 -10.94
N GLY A 116 3.35 14.12 -11.84
CA GLY A 116 4.28 13.08 -12.29
C GLY A 116 3.56 11.81 -12.76
N SER A 117 4.30 10.95 -13.45
CA SER A 117 3.82 9.64 -13.93
C SER A 117 4.18 8.56 -12.91
N TYR A 118 3.17 7.87 -12.39
CA TYR A 118 3.32 6.73 -11.50
C TYR A 118 3.52 5.45 -12.31
N ILE A 119 4.46 4.61 -11.88
CA ILE A 119 4.77 3.32 -12.48
C ILE A 119 4.89 2.30 -11.35
N ASP A 120 4.08 1.26 -11.39
CA ASP A 120 4.13 0.09 -10.51
C ASP A 120 4.44 -1.17 -11.31
N SER A 121 5.24 -2.05 -10.71
CA SER A 121 5.53 -3.39 -11.22
C SER A 121 5.55 -4.38 -10.06
N SER A 122 4.90 -5.53 -10.27
CA SER A 122 4.83 -6.57 -9.25
C SER A 122 4.98 -7.95 -9.87
N GLU A 123 5.65 -8.85 -9.17
CA GLU A 123 5.75 -10.26 -9.52
C GLU A 123 5.08 -11.12 -8.46
N GLY A 124 4.44 -12.21 -8.90
CA GLY A 124 3.72 -13.14 -8.04
C GLY A 124 2.24 -12.78 -7.88
N GLY A 125 1.66 -13.19 -6.76
CA GLY A 125 0.24 -12.99 -6.47
C GLY A 125 -0.01 -12.85 -4.99
N CYS A 126 -1.28 -12.77 -4.58
CA CYS A 126 -1.65 -12.53 -3.19
C CYS A 126 -1.02 -13.52 -2.20
N GLU A 127 -0.68 -14.73 -2.66
CA GLU A 127 0.00 -15.76 -1.86
C GLU A 127 1.45 -15.40 -1.51
N ARG A 128 2.18 -14.80 -2.44
CA ARG A 128 3.56 -14.33 -2.30
C ARG A 128 3.91 -13.40 -3.46
N PHE A 129 4.42 -12.23 -3.15
CA PHE A 129 4.76 -11.22 -4.15
C PHE A 129 5.91 -10.32 -3.71
N VAL A 130 6.49 -9.68 -4.71
CA VAL A 130 7.38 -8.53 -4.57
C VAL A 130 6.96 -7.49 -5.59
N GLY A 131 7.19 -6.22 -5.30
CA GLY A 131 6.97 -5.16 -6.26
C GLY A 131 7.73 -3.89 -5.94
N HIS A 132 7.73 -3.02 -6.92
CA HIS A 132 8.40 -1.74 -6.93
C HIS A 132 7.51 -0.72 -7.61
N GLU A 133 7.29 0.41 -6.93
CA GLU A 133 6.63 1.58 -7.51
C GLU A 133 7.56 2.78 -7.53
N CYS A 134 7.34 3.68 -8.49
CA CYS A 134 8.06 4.94 -8.58
C CYS A 134 7.20 6.04 -9.20
N ILE A 135 7.62 7.29 -8.99
CA ILE A 135 7.06 8.45 -9.70
C ILE A 135 8.19 9.08 -10.52
N MET A 136 7.88 9.30 -11.80
CA MET A 136 8.73 10.00 -12.74
C MET A 136 8.24 11.45 -12.88
N VAL A 137 9.15 12.42 -12.75
CA VAL A 137 8.91 13.86 -12.97
C VAL A 137 9.94 14.35 -13.98
N ASP A 138 9.48 14.92 -15.10
CA ASP A 138 10.35 15.39 -16.20
C ASP A 138 11.39 14.34 -16.66
N GLY A 139 10.97 13.07 -16.71
CA GLY A 139 11.83 11.94 -17.11
C GLY A 139 12.82 11.46 -16.04
N GLN A 140 12.80 12.04 -14.83
CA GLN A 140 13.66 11.65 -13.71
C GLN A 140 12.85 10.95 -12.62
N LYS A 141 13.41 9.90 -12.02
CA LYS A 141 12.78 9.22 -10.90
C LYS A 141 12.87 10.13 -9.66
N ALA A 142 11.73 10.51 -9.09
CA ALA A 142 11.65 11.45 -7.97
C ALA A 142 11.16 10.79 -6.66
N TYR A 143 10.50 9.64 -6.78
CA TYR A 143 10.03 8.82 -5.67
C TYR A 143 10.21 7.34 -6.00
N GLN A 144 10.41 6.51 -4.97
CA GLN A 144 10.37 5.06 -5.10
C GLN A 144 9.86 4.37 -3.84
N LEU A 145 9.31 3.17 -3.99
CA LEU A 145 9.00 2.27 -2.89
C LEU A 145 9.14 0.82 -3.33
N ASP A 146 9.72 0.00 -2.45
CA ASP A 146 9.75 -1.46 -2.57
C ASP A 146 8.76 -2.07 -1.60
N TYR A 147 8.00 -3.07 -2.07
CA TYR A 147 7.07 -3.82 -1.24
C TYR A 147 7.18 -5.32 -1.47
N ARG A 148 6.83 -6.10 -0.45
CA ARG A 148 6.82 -7.58 -0.50
C ARG A 148 5.90 -8.15 0.55
N GLY A 149 5.21 -9.22 0.21
CA GLY A 149 4.23 -9.81 1.12
C GLY A 149 3.75 -11.18 0.67
N GLY A 150 2.79 -11.71 1.41
CA GLY A 150 2.20 -13.00 1.15
C GLY A 150 1.48 -13.56 2.38
N LEU A 151 1.08 -14.83 2.27
CA LEU A 151 0.43 -15.57 3.35
C LEU A 151 1.37 -15.78 4.53
N ILE A 152 0.80 -15.74 5.73
CA ILE A 152 1.44 -16.20 6.95
C ILE A 152 0.97 -17.64 7.22
N ILE A 153 1.93 -18.55 7.36
CA ILE A 153 1.69 -19.96 7.70
C ILE A 153 2.31 -20.20 9.08
N PRO A 154 1.52 -20.65 10.07
CA PRO A 154 2.03 -21.04 11.40
C PRO A 154 3.02 -22.20 11.38
#